data_AF-A0A7S2UEE9-F1
#
_entry.id   AF-A0A7S2UEE9-F1
#
_cell.length_a   1.000
_cell.length_b   1.000
_cell.length_c   1.000
_cell.angle_alpha   90.00
_cell.angle_beta   90.00
_cell.angle_gamma   90.00
#
_symmetry.space_group_name_H-M   'P 1'
#
loop_
_entity.id
_entity.type
_entity.pdbx_description
1 polymer ?
#
loop_
_entity_poly.entity_id
_entity_poly.type
_entity_poly.pdbx_seq_one_letter_code
_entity_poly.pdbx_strand_id
1 'polypeptide(L)'
;MTQEDGLVSTSRSPRFTTWAAFLIFSTITLGAAVEAKNYTEASDETSDSNQKWAIACSGITFGISLIVVLMHMHSVTSIFIVGTKIEGFLCLILAVFWAATVSIVSDARHGLAVNENGEVKNGNLYYFSWAGFICSIVLWVSYLRSAFQIDMAGTLQSRSSPLQMW
;
A
#
# COMPACT_ATOMS: atom_id res chain seq x y z
N MET A 1 3.59 19.54 45.04
CA MET A 1 2.89 18.25 44.85
C MET A 1 2.28 18.31 43.45
N THR A 2 3.14 18.20 42.43
CA THR A 2 3.39 17.00 41.60
C THR A 2 2.22 16.78 40.63
N GLN A 3 2.26 17.46 39.49
CA GLN A 3 2.74 16.89 38.21
C GLN A 3 1.58 16.19 37.50
N GLU A 4 0.71 17.01 36.90
CA GLU A 4 -0.11 16.58 35.78
C GLU A 4 0.80 16.47 34.56
N ASP A 5 1.55 15.36 34.49
CA ASP A 5 2.11 14.91 33.21
C ASP A 5 0.94 14.54 32.32
N GLY A 6 0.39 15.55 31.66
CA GLY A 6 -0.42 15.41 30.47
C GLY A 6 0.45 14.74 29.41
N LEU A 7 0.53 13.42 29.48
CA LEU A 7 0.91 12.55 28.36
C LEU A 7 -0.10 12.85 27.27
N VAL A 8 0.20 13.87 26.45
CA VAL A 8 -0.39 14.09 25.14
C VAL A 8 0.01 12.85 24.35
N SER A 9 -0.76 11.78 24.49
CA SER A 9 -0.68 10.66 23.57
C SER A 9 -1.10 11.25 22.24
N THR A 10 -0.11 11.63 21.44
CA THR A 10 -0.31 11.98 20.04
C THR A 10 -0.78 10.70 19.37
N SER A 11 -2.08 10.46 19.48
CA SER A 11 -2.77 9.30 18.91
C SER A 11 -2.80 9.51 17.41
N ARG A 12 -1.64 9.34 16.76
CA ARG A 12 -1.53 9.30 15.31
C ARG A 12 -2.48 8.23 14.80
N SER A 13 -3.14 8.51 13.68
CA SER A 13 -4.06 7.52 13.12
C SER A 13 -3.29 6.23 12.86
N PRO A 14 -3.83 5.05 13.25
CA PRO A 14 -3.16 3.77 13.04
C PRO A 14 -2.87 3.49 11.55
N ARG A 15 -3.55 4.21 10.64
CA ARG A 15 -3.35 4.13 9.20
C ARG A 15 -2.12 4.87 8.70
N PHE A 16 -1.61 5.87 9.44
CA PHE A 16 -0.41 6.59 9.04
C PHE A 16 0.78 5.64 8.83
N THR A 17 0.98 4.71 9.75
CA THR A 17 2.04 3.70 9.65
C THR A 17 1.87 2.82 8.42
N THR A 18 0.63 2.48 8.05
CA THR A 18 0.35 1.66 6.88
C THR A 18 0.59 2.43 5.58
N TRP A 19 0.18 3.69 5.52
CA TRP A 19 0.47 4.59 4.40
C TRP A 19 1.97 4.85 4.22
N ALA A 20 2.70 5.01 5.33
CA ALA A 20 4.15 5.15 5.30
C ALA A 20 4.86 3.88 4.81
N ALA A 21 4.43 2.70 5.29
CA ALA A 21 4.95 1.42 4.80
C ALA A 21 4.69 1.25 3.30
N PHE A 22 3.50 1.61 2.83
CA PHE A 22 3.15 1.57 1.41
C PHE A 22 3.99 2.52 0.55
N LEU A 23 4.31 3.72 1.06
CA LEU A 23 5.22 4.66 0.40
C LEU A 23 6.63 4.06 0.26
N ILE A 24 7.14 3.40 1.31
CA ILE A 24 8.44 2.73 1.28
C ILE A 24 8.45 1.63 0.21
N PHE A 25 7.45 0.75 0.20
CA PHE A 25 7.36 -0.31 -0.81
C PHE A 25 7.22 0.24 -2.24
N SER A 26 6.45 1.32 -2.43
CA SER A 26 6.34 2.01 -3.71
C SER A 26 7.69 2.58 -4.16
N THR A 27 8.46 3.16 -3.24
CA THR A 27 9.79 3.72 -3.52
C THR A 27 10.78 2.63 -3.93
N ILE A 28 10.83 1.52 -3.19
CA ILE A 28 11.71 0.39 -3.49
C ILE A 28 11.34 -0.24 -4.84
N THR A 29 10.05 -0.44 -5.09
CA THR A 29 9.56 -1.01 -6.36
C THR A 29 9.87 -0.10 -7.54
N LEU A 30 9.69 1.20 -7.40
CA LEU A 30 10.07 2.18 -8.43
C LEU A 30 11.58 2.15 -8.71
N GLY A 31 12.40 2.14 -7.66
CA GLY A 31 13.87 2.04 -7.81
C GLY A 31 14.29 0.76 -8.52
N ALA A 32 13.74 -0.39 -8.09
CA ALA A 32 14.03 -1.68 -8.70
C ALA A 32 13.53 -1.77 -10.15
N ALA A 33 12.42 -1.12 -10.50
CA ALA A 33 11.89 -1.08 -11.87
C ALA A 33 12.77 -0.22 -12.79
N VAL A 34 13.27 0.92 -12.30
CA VAL A 34 14.24 1.77 -13.03
C VAL A 34 15.56 1.03 -13.23
N GLU A 35 16.05 0.34 -12.21
CA GLU A 35 17.24 -0.49 -12.29
C GLU A 35 17.07 -1.62 -13.32
N ALA A 36 15.94 -2.34 -13.29
CA ALA A 36 15.64 -3.41 -14.25
C ALA A 36 15.63 -2.92 -15.71
N LYS A 37 15.16 -1.68 -15.94
CA LYS A 37 15.18 -1.06 -17.26
C LYS A 37 16.60 -0.85 -17.77
N ASN A 38 17.48 -0.31 -16.93
CA ASN A 38 18.88 -0.05 -17.32
C ASN A 38 19.64 -1.33 -17.70
N TYR A 39 19.27 -2.48 -17.14
CA TYR A 39 19.85 -3.77 -17.51
C TYR A 39 19.27 -4.40 -18.79
N THR A 40 18.12 -3.92 -19.27
CA THR A 40 17.38 -4.55 -20.38
C THR A 40 17.58 -3.83 -21.73
N GLU A 41 18.24 -2.66 -21.76
CA GLU A 41 18.48 -1.86 -22.98
C GLU A 41 19.22 -2.60 -24.12
N ALA A 42 19.70 -3.82 -23.90
CA ALA A 42 20.47 -4.59 -24.87
C ALA A 42 19.68 -5.65 -25.68
N SER A 43 18.39 -5.95 -25.44
CA SER A 43 17.82 -7.20 -26.01
C SER A 43 16.38 -7.26 -26.55
N ASP A 44 15.38 -6.45 -26.19
CA ASP A 44 14.01 -6.64 -26.74
C ASP A 44 13.06 -5.42 -26.66
N GLU A 45 12.45 -5.04 -27.79
CA GLU A 45 11.52 -3.89 -27.91
C GLU A 45 10.19 -4.09 -27.16
N THR A 46 9.69 -5.33 -27.04
CA THR A 46 8.41 -5.61 -26.37
C THR A 46 8.51 -5.49 -24.85
N SER A 47 9.67 -5.84 -24.26
CA SER A 47 9.93 -5.68 -22.83
C SER A 47 9.93 -4.21 -22.39
N ASP A 48 10.31 -3.29 -23.28
CA ASP A 48 10.42 -1.86 -23.00
C ASP A 48 9.05 -1.22 -22.70
N SER A 49 7.98 -1.67 -23.36
CA SER A 49 6.62 -1.14 -23.14
C SER A 49 6.08 -1.46 -21.74
N ASN A 50 6.24 -2.71 -21.28
CA ASN A 50 5.80 -3.14 -19.97
C ASN A 50 6.65 -2.56 -18.84
N GLN A 51 7.95 -2.39 -19.07
CA GLN A 51 8.84 -1.69 -18.15
C GLN A 51 8.44 -0.23 -17.97
N LYS A 52 8.18 0.50 -19.06
CA LYS A 52 7.65 1.87 -19.01
C LYS A 52 6.34 1.93 -18.24
N TRP A 53 5.45 0.96 -18.45
CA TRP A 53 4.18 0.89 -17.75
C TRP A 53 4.37 0.64 -16.24
N ALA A 54 5.23 -0.30 -15.85
CA ALA A 54 5.54 -0.59 -14.46
C ALA A 54 6.19 0.60 -13.74
N ILE A 55 7.11 1.31 -14.40
CA ILE A 55 7.74 2.54 -13.88
C ILE A 55 6.71 3.65 -13.73
N ALA A 56 5.89 3.90 -14.76
CA ALA A 56 4.85 4.93 -14.71
C ALA A 56 3.82 4.65 -13.62
N CYS A 57 3.35 3.40 -13.54
CA CYS A 57 2.40 2.95 -12.52
C CYS A 57 2.99 3.14 -11.11
N SER A 58 4.19 2.63 -10.86
CA SER A 58 4.87 2.75 -9.56
C SER A 58 5.14 4.21 -9.19
N GLY A 59 5.47 5.06 -10.17
CA GLY A 59 5.67 6.50 -10.00
C GLY A 59 4.39 7.24 -9.62
N ILE A 60 3.27 6.92 -10.28
CA ILE A 60 1.95 7.49 -9.94
C ILE A 60 1.55 7.07 -8.53
N THR A 61 1.67 5.77 -8.19
CA THR A 61 1.31 5.29 -6.85
C THR A 61 2.21 5.86 -5.77
N PHE A 62 3.51 6.03 -6.05
CA PHE A 62 4.45 6.74 -5.19
C PHE A 62 3.98 8.19 -4.95
N GLY A 63 3.67 8.94 -6.01
CA GLY A 63 3.20 10.32 -5.89
C GLY A 63 1.92 10.45 -5.06
N ILE A 64 0.93 9.60 -5.32
CA ILE A 64 -0.32 9.57 -4.56
C ILE A 64 -0.04 9.25 -3.08
N SER A 65 0.75 8.21 -2.81
CA SER A 65 1.07 7.82 -1.43
C SER A 65 1.86 8.89 -0.68
N LEU A 66 2.79 9.59 -1.36
CA LEU A 66 3.54 10.69 -0.78
C LEU A 66 2.63 11.85 -0.40
N ILE A 67 1.71 12.24 -1.29
CA ILE A 67 0.72 13.30 -1.01
C ILE A 67 -0.13 12.92 0.21
N VAL A 68 -0.64 11.69 0.26
CA VAL A 68 -1.46 11.23 1.39
C VAL A 68 -0.68 11.20 2.70
N VAL A 69 0.58 10.75 2.68
CA VAL A 69 1.46 10.76 3.87
C VAL A 69 1.73 12.19 4.34
N LEU A 70 2.05 13.12 3.43
CA LEU A 70 2.26 14.53 3.77
C LEU A 70 0.98 15.17 4.35
N MET A 71 -0.18 14.84 3.79
CA MET A 71 -1.47 15.31 4.29
C MET A 71 -1.79 14.76 5.69
N HIS A 72 -1.35 13.54 6.03
CA HIS A 72 -1.45 12.99 7.38
C HIS A 72 -0.50 13.69 8.38
N MET A 73 0.64 14.23 7.93
CA MET A 73 1.55 14.95 8.81
C MET A 73 0.97 16.29 9.31
N HIS A 74 0.02 16.86 8.56
CA HIS A 74 -0.60 18.14 8.89
C HIS A 74 -2.03 17.94 9.41
N SER A 75 -2.27 18.32 10.67
CA SER A 75 -3.51 18.02 11.41
C SER A 75 -4.79 18.61 10.80
N VAL A 76 -4.69 19.72 10.07
CA VAL A 76 -5.85 20.37 9.43
C VAL A 76 -6.30 19.61 8.17
N THR A 77 -5.35 19.07 7.41
CA THR A 77 -5.61 18.36 6.15
C THR A 77 -6.08 16.93 6.35
N SER A 78 -5.66 16.30 7.46
CA SER A 78 -6.08 14.93 7.78
C SER A 78 -7.60 14.80 7.92
N ILE A 79 -8.29 15.86 8.36
CA ILE A 79 -9.76 15.91 8.51
C ILE A 79 -10.48 15.73 7.17
N PHE A 80 -9.90 16.18 6.06
CA PHE A 80 -10.55 16.12 4.74
C PHE A 80 -10.40 14.78 4.04
N ILE A 81 -9.38 14.00 4.41
CA ILE A 81 -9.05 12.74 3.73
C ILE A 81 -9.35 11.55 4.61
N VAL A 82 -8.89 11.56 5.86
CA VAL A 82 -8.97 10.38 6.72
C VAL A 82 -10.41 10.12 7.11
N GLY A 83 -10.93 8.96 6.73
CA GLY A 83 -12.31 8.54 6.99
C GLY A 83 -13.34 9.06 5.98
N THR A 84 -12.93 9.80 4.94
CA THR A 84 -13.85 10.21 3.88
C THR A 84 -13.94 9.18 2.76
N LYS A 85 -15.00 9.27 1.95
CA LYS A 85 -15.19 8.39 0.78
C LYS A 85 -14.03 8.50 -0.23
N ILE A 86 -13.31 9.62 -0.22
CA ILE A 86 -12.16 9.88 -1.07
C ILE A 86 -11.00 8.93 -0.71
N GLU A 87 -10.70 8.75 0.58
CA GLU A 87 -9.67 7.78 1.02
C GLU A 87 -9.99 6.37 0.52
N GLY A 88 -11.25 5.94 0.65
CA GLY A 88 -11.69 4.64 0.16
C GLY A 88 -11.51 4.45 -1.35
N PHE A 89 -11.87 5.48 -2.12
CA PHE A 89 -11.70 5.48 -3.57
C PHE A 89 -10.23 5.43 -3.98
N LEU A 90 -9.36 6.20 -3.30
CA LEU A 90 -7.91 6.17 -3.52
C LEU A 90 -7.32 4.80 -3.19
N CYS A 91 -7.70 4.20 -2.06
CA CYS A 91 -7.26 2.85 -1.69
C CYS A 91 -7.68 1.80 -2.72
N LEU A 92 -8.90 1.89 -3.27
CA LEU A 92 -9.37 0.98 -4.30
C LEU A 92 -8.59 1.14 -5.61
N ILE A 93 -8.38 2.38 -6.07
CA ILE A 93 -7.55 2.65 -7.26
C ILE A 93 -6.15 2.08 -7.05
N LEU A 94 -5.53 2.36 -5.89
CA LEU A 94 -4.20 1.84 -5.55
C LEU A 94 -4.17 0.31 -5.61
N ALA A 95 -5.15 -0.38 -5.02
CA ALA A 95 -5.22 -1.84 -5.07
C ALA A 95 -5.32 -2.38 -6.51
N VAL A 96 -6.09 -1.74 -7.39
CA VAL A 96 -6.20 -2.13 -8.80
C VAL A 96 -4.89 -1.89 -9.55
N PHE A 97 -4.26 -0.73 -9.36
CA PHE A 97 -2.96 -0.41 -9.97
C PHE A 97 -1.87 -1.39 -9.51
N TRP A 98 -1.86 -1.76 -8.23
CA TRP A 98 -0.91 -2.74 -7.70
C TRP A 98 -1.19 -4.17 -8.16
N ALA A 99 -2.45 -4.57 -8.34
CA ALA A 99 -2.80 -5.84 -8.96
C ALA A 99 -2.26 -5.93 -10.40
N ALA A 100 -2.43 -4.86 -11.19
CA ALA A 100 -1.90 -4.77 -12.54
C ALA A 100 -0.36 -4.79 -12.55
N THR A 101 0.28 -4.06 -11.62
CA THR A 101 1.75 -4.04 -11.47
C THR A 101 2.30 -5.42 -11.17
N VAL A 102 1.74 -6.12 -10.19
CA VAL A 102 2.17 -7.49 -9.83
C VAL A 102 1.96 -8.45 -10.99
N SER A 103 0.86 -8.31 -11.74
CA SER A 103 0.58 -9.13 -12.92
C SER A 103 1.64 -8.95 -14.01
N ILE A 104 2.06 -7.72 -14.27
CA ILE A 104 3.10 -7.40 -15.27
C ILE A 104 4.48 -7.83 -14.80
N VAL A 105 4.82 -7.54 -13.53
CA VAL A 105 6.13 -7.87 -12.95
C VAL A 105 6.33 -9.39 -12.85
N SER A 106 5.26 -10.14 -12.54
CA SER A 106 5.31 -11.60 -12.41
C SER A 106 5.18 -12.33 -13.75
N ASP A 107 4.96 -11.63 -14.87
CA ASP A 107 4.83 -12.26 -16.17
C ASP A 107 6.20 -12.74 -16.68
N ALA A 108 6.36 -14.05 -16.76
CA ALA A 108 7.57 -14.70 -17.25
C ALA A 108 7.87 -14.42 -18.73
N ARG A 109 6.86 -14.02 -19.53
CA ARG A 109 7.02 -13.76 -20.97
C ARG A 109 7.84 -12.51 -21.28
N HIS A 110 7.92 -11.58 -20.33
CA HIS A 110 8.56 -10.28 -20.54
C HIS A 110 9.90 -10.15 -19.79
N GLY A 111 10.29 -11.18 -19.03
CA GLY A 111 11.63 -11.25 -18.42
C GLY A 111 11.92 -10.19 -17.34
N LEU A 112 10.90 -9.47 -16.85
CA LEU A 112 11.08 -8.32 -15.94
C LEU A 112 11.63 -8.76 -14.57
N ALA A 113 10.87 -9.57 -13.84
CA ALA A 113 11.32 -10.13 -12.57
C ALA A 113 11.51 -11.65 -12.64
N VAL A 114 10.83 -12.32 -13.56
CA VAL A 114 10.88 -13.76 -13.77
C VAL A 114 11.25 -14.04 -15.23
N ASN A 115 12.17 -14.95 -15.45
CA ASN A 115 12.61 -15.40 -16.78
C ASN A 115 11.63 -16.45 -17.34
N GLU A 116 11.72 -16.79 -18.63
CA GLU A 116 10.88 -17.81 -19.26
C GLU A 116 10.95 -19.18 -18.58
N ASN A 117 12.10 -19.49 -17.96
CA ASN A 117 12.34 -20.70 -17.17
C ASN A 117 11.67 -20.67 -15.77
N GLY A 118 10.98 -19.59 -15.41
CA GLY A 118 10.42 -19.38 -14.07
C GLY A 118 11.43 -18.93 -13.01
N GLU A 119 12.66 -18.63 -13.41
CA GLU A 119 13.72 -18.18 -12.50
C GLU A 119 13.57 -16.68 -12.19
N VAL A 120 13.75 -16.31 -10.92
CA VAL A 120 13.63 -14.92 -10.48
C VAL A 120 14.92 -14.16 -10.80
N LYS A 121 14.89 -13.33 -11.85
CA LYS A 121 16.02 -12.48 -12.29
C LYS A 121 16.20 -11.26 -11.40
N ASN A 122 15.09 -10.64 -10.98
CA ASN A 122 15.10 -9.49 -10.07
C ASN A 122 14.22 -9.78 -8.84
N GLY A 123 14.87 -10.35 -7.82
CA GLY A 123 14.20 -10.71 -6.56
C GLY A 123 13.59 -9.52 -5.84
N ASN A 124 14.28 -8.38 -5.84
CA ASN A 124 13.77 -7.17 -5.20
C ASN A 124 12.46 -6.72 -5.86
N LEU A 125 12.45 -6.58 -7.18
CA LEU A 125 11.25 -6.19 -7.91
C LEU A 125 10.10 -7.18 -7.66
N TYR A 126 10.37 -8.48 -7.68
CA TYR A 126 9.37 -9.51 -7.41
C TYR A 126 8.79 -9.39 -5.99
N TYR A 127 9.62 -9.54 -4.95
CA TYR A 127 9.13 -9.59 -3.57
C TYR A 127 8.54 -8.27 -3.08
N PHE A 128 9.13 -7.13 -3.44
CA PHE A 128 8.59 -5.83 -3.06
C PHE A 128 7.31 -5.48 -3.81
N SER A 129 7.14 -5.94 -5.06
CA SER A 129 5.87 -5.77 -5.78
C SER A 129 4.71 -6.47 -5.07
N TRP A 130 4.94 -7.73 -4.64
CA TRP A 130 3.97 -8.51 -3.86
C TRP A 130 3.71 -7.91 -2.47
N ALA A 131 4.75 -7.49 -1.77
CA ALA A 131 4.60 -6.83 -0.47
C ALA A 131 3.77 -5.53 -0.58
N GLY A 132 4.02 -4.72 -1.61
CA GLY A 132 3.24 -3.51 -1.89
C GLY A 132 1.78 -3.83 -2.22
N PHE A 133 1.51 -4.90 -2.98
CA PHE A 133 0.15 -5.36 -3.25
C PHE A 133 -0.59 -5.79 -1.98
N ILE A 134 0.03 -6.63 -1.14
CA ILE A 134 -0.55 -7.01 0.16
C ILE A 134 -0.81 -5.77 1.01
N CYS A 135 0.14 -4.83 1.04
CA CYS A 135 -0.02 -3.57 1.76
C CYS A 135 -1.19 -2.74 1.24
N SER A 136 -1.42 -2.67 -0.08
CA SER A 136 -2.59 -1.99 -0.68
C SER A 136 -3.92 -2.62 -0.25
N ILE A 137 -3.98 -3.96 -0.16
CA ILE A 137 -5.17 -4.67 0.32
C ILE A 137 -5.38 -4.38 1.80
N VAL A 138 -4.32 -4.39 2.61
CA VAL A 138 -4.40 -4.07 4.04
C VAL A 138 -4.89 -2.65 4.26
N LEU A 139 -4.44 -1.68 3.47
CA LEU A 139 -4.95 -0.31 3.49
C LEU A 139 -6.45 -0.27 3.17
N TRP A 140 -6.86 -0.94 2.10
CA TRP A 140 -8.27 -0.98 1.69
C TRP A 140 -9.15 -1.65 2.75
N VAL A 141 -8.75 -2.80 3.29
CA VAL A 141 -9.46 -3.49 4.38
C VAL A 141 -9.51 -2.64 5.65
N SER A 142 -8.42 -1.95 5.99
CA SER A 142 -8.36 -1.05 7.14
C SER A 142 -9.33 0.14 6.98
N TYR A 143 -9.45 0.67 5.76
CA TYR A 143 -10.47 1.66 5.43
C TYR A 143 -11.88 1.06 5.57
N LEU A 144 -12.16 -0.10 4.96
CA LEU A 144 -13.47 -0.75 5.03
C LEU A 144 -13.91 -1.01 6.47
N ARG A 145 -13.02 -1.52 7.33
CA ARG A 145 -13.30 -1.75 8.76
C ARG A 145 -13.75 -0.47 9.46
N SER A 146 -13.12 0.65 9.14
CA SER A 146 -13.51 1.94 9.71
C SER A 146 -14.75 2.55 9.10
N ALA A 147 -14.94 2.40 7.79
CA ALA A 147 -16.06 3.00 7.07
C ALA A 147 -17.37 2.26 7.40
N PHE A 148 -17.32 0.94 7.48
CA PHE A 148 -18.48 0.12 7.82
C PHE A 148 -18.69 -0.04 9.31
N GLN A 149 -17.84 0.56 10.15
CA GLN A 149 -17.90 0.42 11.61
C GLN A 149 -18.20 -1.02 11.97
N ILE A 150 -17.43 -1.98 11.42
CA ILE A 150 -17.53 -3.38 11.83
C ILE A 150 -16.96 -3.42 13.24
N ASP A 151 -17.78 -2.98 14.18
CA ASP A 151 -17.54 -2.95 15.60
C ASP A 151 -17.68 -4.38 16.07
N MET A 152 -16.72 -5.22 15.68
CA MET A 152 -16.64 -6.58 16.18
C MET A 152 -16.52 -6.54 17.70
N ALA A 153 -15.92 -5.50 18.27
CA ALA A 153 -15.83 -5.34 19.73
C ALA A 153 -17.20 -5.09 20.36
N GLY A 154 -17.99 -4.13 19.87
CA GLY A 154 -19.36 -3.89 20.34
C GLY A 154 -20.32 -5.06 20.08
N THR A 155 -20.15 -5.75 18.96
CA THR A 155 -20.97 -6.94 18.62
C THR A 155 -20.58 -8.15 19.46
N LEU A 156 -19.30 -8.34 19.78
CA LEU A 156 -18.84 -9.42 20.67
C LEU A 156 -19.21 -9.14 22.12
N GLN A 157 -19.14 -7.89 22.57
CA GLN A 157 -19.48 -7.51 23.94
C GLN A 157 -21.00 -7.54 24.20
N SER A 158 -21.81 -7.16 23.21
CA SER A 158 -23.27 -7.36 23.29
C SER A 158 -23.67 -8.84 23.23
N ARG A 159 -22.89 -9.70 22.56
CA ARG A 159 -23.11 -11.15 22.52
C ARG A 159 -22.53 -11.91 23.72
N SER A 160 -21.59 -11.35 24.48
CA SER A 160 -21.00 -12.01 25.66
C SER A 160 -21.75 -11.73 26.96
N SER A 161 -22.57 -10.67 27.02
CA SER A 161 -23.40 -10.33 28.18
C SER A 161 -24.32 -11.46 28.69
N PRO A 162 -24.93 -12.33 27.85
CA PRO A 162 -25.82 -13.37 28.35
C PRO A 162 -25.13 -14.51 29.13
N LEU A 163 -23.81 -14.67 28.99
CA LEU A 163 -23.08 -15.77 29.63
C LEU A 163 -22.64 -15.47 31.07
N GLN A 164 -22.88 -14.26 31.59
CA GLN A 164 -22.58 -13.92 32.99
C GLN A 164 -23.75 -14.16 33.96
N MET A 165 -24.89 -14.65 33.49
CA MET A 165 -26.07 -14.93 34.32
C MET A 165 -26.23 -16.40 34.77
N TRP A 166 -25.21 -17.24 34.54
CA TRP A 166 -25.17 -18.62 35.03
C TRP A 166 -23.90 -18.89 35.84
#